data_AF-A0A381U6V6-F1
#
_entry.id   AF-A0A381U6V6-F1
#
_cell.length_a   1.000
_cell.length_b   1.000
_cell.length_c   1.000
_cell.angle_alpha   90.00
_cell.angle_beta   90.00
_cell.angle_gamma   90.00
#
_symmetry.space_group_name_H-M   'P 1'
#
loop_
_entity.id
_entity.type
_entity.pdbx_description
1 polymer ?
#
loop_
_entity_poly.entity_id
_entity_poly.type
_entity_poly.pdbx_seq_one_letter_code
_entity_poly.pdbx_strand_id
1 'polypeptide(L)' 'VVVDDEDRENEGDLIVAADAMTSEKMTFMIRHTSGVICAPMSEERADDLDLPLMVVDNTESMRTAFTV' A
#
# COMPACT_ATOMS: atom_id res chain seq x y z
N VAL A 1 -11.44 4.84 -5.87
CA VAL A 1 -10.46 5.92 -5.72
C VAL A 1 -10.67 6.49 -4.34
N VAL A 2 -9.61 6.60 -3.55
CA VAL A 2 -9.61 7.29 -2.26
C VAL A 2 -8.60 8.41 -2.37
N VAL A 3 -8.96 9.60 -1.90
CA VAL A 3 -8.08 10.77 -1.84
C VAL A 3 -7.86 11.11 -0.38
N ASP A 4 -6.64 11.51 -0.04
CA ASP A 4 -6.32 11.99 1.30
C ASP A 4 -6.43 13.52 1.40
N ASP A 5 -5.99 14.08 2.52
CA ASP A 5 -6.08 15.51 2.78
C ASP A 5 -5.06 16.31 1.94
N GLU A 6 -5.40 17.55 1.58
CA GLU A 6 -4.54 18.42 0.78
C GLU A 6 -3.21 18.75 1.50
N ASP A 7 -3.22 18.79 2.83
CA ASP A 7 -2.05 19.10 3.64
C ASP A 7 -1.21 17.85 4.01
N ARG A 8 -1.56 16.66 3.48
CA ARG A 8 -0.81 15.40 3.67
C ARG A 8 -0.10 14.97 2.39
N GLU A 9 -0.63 14.01 1.63
CA GLU A 9 -0.04 13.58 0.35
C GLU A 9 -0.68 14.35 -0.82
N ASN A 10 -1.96 14.73 -0.70
CA ASN A 10 -2.76 15.30 -1.78
C ASN A 10 -2.77 14.37 -3.02
N GLU A 11 -2.88 13.07 -2.77
CA GLU A 11 -2.83 12.01 -3.79
C GLU A 11 -4.14 11.23 -3.89
N GLY A 12 -4.28 10.46 -4.97
CA GLY A 12 -5.45 9.63 -5.24
C GLY A 12 -5.08 8.19 -5.54
N ASP A 13 -5.51 7.28 -4.67
CA ASP A 13 -5.18 5.85 -4.75
C ASP A 13 -6.33 4.98 -5.25
N LEU A 14 -5.98 3.96 -6.03
CA LEU A 14 -6.88 2.86 -6.38
C LEU A 14 -6.82 1.81 -5.26
N ILE A 15 -7.90 1.73 -4.47
CA ILE A 15 -8.04 0.73 -3.41
C ILE A 15 -9.06 -0.33 -3.81
N VAL A 16 -8.73 -1.59 -3.56
CA VAL A 16 -9.60 -2.75 -3.76
C VAL A 16 -9.36 -3.77 -2.65
N ALA A 17 -10.40 -4.50 -2.25
CA ALA A 17 -10.26 -5.60 -1.31
C ALA A 17 -9.35 -6.70 -1.90
N ALA A 18 -8.36 -7.14 -1.13
CA ALA A 18 -7.32 -8.05 -1.60
C ALA A 18 -7.87 -9.42 -2.06
N ASP A 19 -8.88 -9.93 -1.36
CA ASP A 19 -9.58 -11.19 -1.67
C ASP A 19 -10.43 -11.11 -2.96
N ALA A 20 -10.79 -9.91 -3.38
CA ALA A 20 -11.55 -9.65 -4.60
C ALA A 20 -10.66 -9.21 -5.78
N MET A 21 -9.34 -9.23 -5.64
CA MET A 21 -8.40 -8.85 -6.71
C MET A 21 -8.41 -9.89 -7.84
N THR A 22 -8.45 -9.42 -9.09
CA THR A 22 -8.31 -10.26 -10.30
C THR A 22 -7.15 -9.78 -11.14
N SER A 23 -6.67 -10.60 -12.08
CA SER A 23 -5.60 -10.24 -13.01
C SER A 23 -5.93 -9.00 -13.86
N GLU A 24 -7.19 -8.85 -14.26
CA GLU A 24 -7.66 -7.69 -15.04
C GLU A 24 -7.62 -6.42 -14.17
N LYS A 25 -8.06 -6.49 -12.91
CA LYS A 25 -7.97 -5.37 -11.96
C LYS A 25 -6.52 -4.99 -11.68
N MET A 26 -5.65 -5.98 -11.50
CA MET A 26 -4.22 -5.76 -11.29
C MET A 26 -3.57 -5.10 -12.51
N THR A 27 -3.90 -5.57 -13.72
CA THR A 27 -3.41 -4.96 -14.98
C THR A 27 -3.87 -3.52 -15.11
N PHE A 28 -5.14 -3.24 -14.78
CA PHE A 28 -5.68 -1.89 -14.76
C PHE A 28 -4.93 -1.00 -13.74
N MET A 29 -4.68 -1.52 -12.53
CA MET A 29 -3.95 -0.81 -11.49
C MET A 29 -2.54 -0.46 -11.95
N ILE A 30 -1.78 -1.43 -12.49
CA ILE A 30 -0.43 -1.18 -13.04
C ILE A 30 -0.46 -0.13 -14.16
N ARG A 31 -1.46 -0.18 -15.06
CA ARG A 31 -1.52 0.72 -16.21
C ARG A 31 -1.78 2.19 -15.83
N HIS A 32 -2.45 2.42 -14.70
CA HIS A 32 -2.99 3.73 -14.33
C HIS A 32 -2.48 4.31 -13.00
N THR A 33 -1.62 3.60 -12.28
CA THR A 33 -0.99 4.07 -11.04
C THR A 33 0.53 4.20 -11.21
N SER A 34 1.25 4.51 -10.13
CA SER A 34 2.72 4.56 -10.11
C SER A 34 3.39 3.23 -10.47
N GLY A 35 2.65 2.11 -10.38
CA GLY A 35 3.18 0.75 -10.53
C GLY A 35 3.81 0.19 -9.26
N VAL A 36 3.85 0.97 -8.17
CA VAL A 36 4.20 0.49 -6.83
C VAL A 36 2.92 0.01 -6.16
N ILE A 37 2.72 -1.31 -6.15
CA ILE A 37 1.48 -1.92 -5.68
C ILE A 37 1.65 -2.39 -4.25
N CYS A 38 0.88 -1.79 -3.35
CA CYS A 38 0.92 -2.06 -1.92
C CYS A 38 -0.24 -2.96 -1.49
N ALA A 39 -0.04 -3.77 -0.45
CA ALA A 39 -1.06 -4.64 0.15
C ALA A 39 -1.20 -4.31 1.65
N PRO A 40 -1.97 -3.25 2.02
CA PRO A 40 -2.13 -2.87 3.42
C PRO A 40 -2.81 -3.99 4.22
N MET A 41 -2.30 -4.23 5.43
CA MET A 41 -2.81 -5.24 6.35
C MET A 41 -2.63 -4.79 7.80
N SER A 42 -3.25 -5.48 8.75
CA SER A 42 -3.02 -5.24 10.18
C SER A 42 -1.62 -5.71 10.61
N GLU A 43 -1.12 -5.16 11.70
CA GLU A 43 0.12 -5.61 12.36
C GLU A 43 0.06 -7.11 12.68
N GLU A 44 -1.05 -7.58 13.26
CA GLU A 44 -1.30 -9.00 13.54
C GLU A 44 -1.13 -9.87 12.28
N ARG A 45 -1.62 -9.40 11.13
CA ARG A 45 -1.50 -10.15 9.88
C ARG A 45 -0.08 -10.15 9.34
N ALA A 46 0.67 -9.06 9.52
CA ALA A 46 2.07 -8.99 9.13
C ALA A 46 2.93 -9.92 10.02
N ASP A 47 2.66 -9.94 11.33
CA ASP A 47 3.32 -10.84 12.29
C ASP A 47 3.03 -12.31 11.97
N ASP A 48 1.77 -12.67 11.70
CA ASP A 48 1.36 -14.02 11.28
C ASP A 48 2.08 -14.52 10.01
N LEU A 49 2.51 -13.59 9.16
CA LEU A 49 3.19 -13.86 7.90
C LEU A 49 4.71 -13.70 7.98
N ASP A 50 5.25 -13.42 9.17
CA ASP A 50 6.68 -13.13 9.40
C ASP A 50 7.20 -12.01 8.48
N LEU A 51 6.44 -10.92 8.32
CA LEU A 51 6.78 -9.76 7.49
C LEU A 51 7.27 -8.58 8.35
N PRO A 52 8.55 -8.55 8.77
CA PRO A 52 9.07 -7.43 9.55
C PRO A 52 9.16 -6.15 8.69
N LEU A 53 9.21 -5.00 9.36
CA LEU A 53 9.47 -3.71 8.71
C LEU A 53 10.77 -3.77 7.90
N MET A 54 10.74 -3.16 6.71
CA MET A 54 11.86 -3.11 5.77
C MET A 54 13.09 -2.42 6.36
N VAL A 55 12.87 -1.41 7.22
CA VAL A 55 13.93 -0.65 7.89
C VAL A 55 13.55 -0.43 9.36
N VAL A 56 14.56 -0.46 10.24
CA VAL A 56 14.36 -0.25 11.69
C VAL A 56 14.15 1.23 12.04
N ASP A 57 14.87 2.13 11.36
CA ASP A 57 14.74 3.58 11.53
C ASP A 57 14.14 4.18 10.26
N ASN A 58 12.83 4.45 10.29
CA ASN A 58 12.11 4.97 9.15
C ASN A 58 12.17 6.51 9.11
N THR A 59 12.98 7.02 8.17
CA THR A 59 13.16 8.46 7.93
C THR A 59 12.34 8.99 6.76
N GLU A 60 11.41 8.20 6.22
CA GLU A 60 10.50 8.65 5.17
C GLU A 60 9.55 9.72 5.72
N SER A 61 9.21 10.71 4.88
CA SER A 61 8.45 11.90 5.26
C SER A 61 7.07 11.59 5.84
N MET A 62 6.35 10.61 5.29
CA MET A 62 5.04 10.15 5.75
C MET A 62 5.13 8.92 6.67
N ARG A 63 6.34 8.38 6.86
CA ARG A 63 6.65 7.18 7.64
C ARG A 63 5.87 5.95 7.19
N THR A 64 5.71 5.79 5.88
CA THR A 64 5.01 4.62 5.32
C THR A 64 5.68 3.32 5.79
N ALA A 65 4.89 2.44 6.40
CA ALA A 65 5.37 1.25 7.11
C ALA A 65 5.52 0.05 6.16
N PHE A 66 6.52 0.11 5.27
CA PHE A 66 6.82 -1.01 4.37
C PHE A 66 7.42 -2.20 5.13
N THR A 67 7.01 -3.42 4.76
CA THR A 67 7.64 -4.68 5.18
C THR A 67 8.58 -5.22 4.09
N VAL A 68 9.40 -6.24 4.42
CA VAL A 68 10.16 -7.02 3.41
C VAL A 68 9.29 -8.03 2.66
#